data_AF-A0A2R6QAD7-F1
#
_entry.id   AF-A0A2R6QAD7-F1
#
_cell.length_a   1.000
_cell.length_b   1.000
_cell.length_c   1.000
_cell.angle_alpha   90.00
_cell.angle_beta   90.00
_cell.angle_gamma   90.00
#
_symmetry.space_group_name_H-M   'P 1'
#
loop_
_entity.id
_entity.type
_entity.pdbx_description
1 polymer ?
#
loop_
_entity_poly.entity_id
_entity_poly.type
_entity_poly.pdbx_seq_one_letter_code
_entity_poly.pdbx_strand_id
1 'polypeptide(L)'
;MDALRKQASKLREQVAKQQQAVIKQFSGTGYESSDVVVFDEVEMQRHQQLEKLYRSTRAGREFQKEVIKAAEAFTTIGYKHIEAGTKLSEDCFKYGVENADDKILAKAASLYGDARKHMEQEQEDLNRQLFSQILEPLRSMATAVFLEDARHLAQRYSRMRQEAETQATEVSRRQARVREAPIPENVAKLHAAEAKMQELKANMAVLGKEAAAALATVEAQQQRLTFQRLVAMVEGEKSYHERLAAILGEVEVEMVSERQRKESAPPVIPSTSSLEKTKFFLAEAVHAFDAASEKELSLAVGDYVVVRKVSPSGWSEGECRGKAGWFPSAFVEQRQRIPTSSAAAESF
;
A
#
# COMPACT_ATOMS: atom_id res chain seq x y z
N MET A 1 0.30 -26.31 -1.86
CA MET A 1 1.73 -25.92 -1.83
C MET A 1 2.37 -26.07 -0.45
N ASP A 2 1.72 -25.65 0.64
CA ASP A 2 2.32 -25.74 1.99
C ASP A 2 2.42 -27.15 2.57
N ALA A 3 1.52 -28.05 2.20
CA ALA A 3 1.61 -29.47 2.56
C ALA A 3 2.89 -30.12 2.00
N LEU A 4 3.22 -29.82 0.73
CA LEU A 4 4.45 -30.29 0.08
C LEU A 4 5.72 -29.72 0.73
N ARG A 5 5.69 -28.44 1.16
CA ARG A 5 6.81 -27.82 1.90
C ARG A 5 7.03 -28.48 3.26
N LYS A 6 5.95 -28.74 4.02
CA LYS A 6 6.03 -29.44 5.32
C LYS A 6 6.50 -30.89 5.17
N GLN A 7 6.13 -31.54 4.07
CA GLN A 7 6.58 -32.91 3.78
C GLN A 7 8.06 -32.93 3.38
N ALA A 8 8.51 -31.94 2.60
CA ALA A 8 9.92 -31.77 2.27
C ALA A 8 10.79 -31.41 3.48
N SER A 9 10.29 -30.59 4.42
CA SER A 9 11.03 -30.27 5.66
C SER A 9 11.15 -31.48 6.57
N LYS A 10 10.08 -32.28 6.72
CA LYS A 10 10.12 -33.55 7.47
C LYS A 10 11.09 -34.54 6.85
N LEU A 11 11.09 -34.67 5.52
CA LEU A 11 12.03 -35.55 4.81
C LEU A 11 13.48 -35.11 5.01
N ARG A 12 13.77 -33.80 4.95
CA ARG A 12 15.11 -33.26 5.25
C ARG A 12 15.55 -33.53 6.67
N GLU A 13 14.67 -33.36 7.66
CA GLU A 13 14.98 -33.63 9.06
C GLU A 13 15.20 -35.12 9.32
N GLN A 14 14.43 -35.97 8.63
CA GLN A 14 14.57 -37.42 8.70
C GLN A 14 15.89 -37.87 8.05
N VAL A 15 16.26 -37.30 6.91
CA VAL A 15 17.57 -37.54 6.26
C VAL A 15 18.73 -37.06 7.14
N ALA A 16 18.61 -35.90 7.78
CA ALA A 16 19.64 -35.40 8.70
C ALA A 16 19.82 -36.32 9.93
N LYS A 17 18.72 -36.80 10.53
CA LYS A 17 18.75 -37.79 11.62
C LYS A 17 19.34 -39.11 11.17
N GLN A 18 19.03 -39.56 9.95
CA GLN A 18 19.56 -40.79 9.39
C GLN A 18 21.06 -40.67 9.08
N GLN A 19 21.52 -39.52 8.57
CA GLN A 19 22.94 -39.22 8.40
C GLN A 19 23.68 -39.20 9.74
N GLN A 20 23.11 -38.58 10.78
CA GLN A 20 23.67 -38.62 12.14
C GLN A 20 23.71 -40.04 12.73
N ALA A 21 22.66 -40.85 12.51
CA ALA A 21 22.63 -42.23 12.97
C ALA A 21 23.67 -43.10 12.25
N VAL A 22 23.83 -42.90 10.94
CA VAL A 22 24.86 -43.58 10.13
C VAL A 22 26.26 -43.19 10.60
N ILE A 23 26.52 -41.90 10.84
CA ILE A 23 27.81 -41.43 11.41
C ILE A 23 28.06 -42.08 12.79
N LYS A 24 27.04 -42.15 13.66
CA LYS A 24 27.13 -42.82 14.97
C LYS A 24 27.37 -44.33 14.86
N GLN A 25 26.79 -44.97 13.86
CA GLN A 25 26.92 -46.41 13.64
C GLN A 25 28.32 -46.77 13.11
N PHE A 26 28.90 -45.92 12.26
CA PHE A 26 30.28 -46.05 11.80
C PHE A 26 31.33 -45.60 12.85
N SER A 27 30.96 -44.78 13.83
CA SER A 27 31.83 -44.46 14.97
C SER A 27 31.78 -45.49 16.11
N GLY A 28 30.79 -46.41 16.10
CA GLY A 28 30.51 -47.33 17.21
C GLY A 28 31.07 -48.75 17.06
N THR A 29 31.55 -49.15 15.87
CA THR A 29 32.07 -50.50 15.64
C THR A 29 33.59 -50.55 15.77
N GLY A 30 34.07 -50.70 17.00
CA GLY A 30 35.14 -51.64 17.35
C GLY A 30 36.46 -51.67 16.56
N TYR A 31 36.92 -50.54 16.01
CA TYR A 31 38.31 -50.36 15.64
C TYR A 31 38.85 -49.19 16.46
N GLU A 32 39.87 -49.48 17.25
CA GLU A 32 40.64 -48.59 18.13
C GLU A 32 40.51 -47.12 17.77
N SER A 33 40.05 -46.31 18.75
CA SER A 33 40.32 -44.88 18.90
C SER A 33 41.01 -44.25 17.69
N SER A 34 40.27 -44.09 16.61
CA SER A 34 40.76 -43.39 15.45
C SER A 34 40.75 -41.92 15.85
N ASP A 35 41.93 -41.36 16.12
CA ASP A 35 42.23 -39.92 16.26
C ASP A 35 41.83 -39.09 15.00
N VAL A 36 40.80 -39.53 14.26
CA VAL A 36 40.31 -39.01 12.99
C VAL A 36 38.98 -38.28 13.18
N VAL A 37 38.79 -37.62 14.33
CA VAL A 37 37.79 -36.54 14.44
C VAL A 37 38.55 -35.22 14.47
N VAL A 38 38.88 -34.77 13.25
CA VAL A 38 39.78 -33.64 12.96
C VAL A 38 39.21 -32.28 13.40
N PHE A 39 37.88 -32.16 13.54
CA PHE A 39 37.20 -30.94 13.97
C PHE A 39 36.49 -31.15 15.30
N ASP A 40 36.81 -30.24 16.23
CA ASP A 40 36.09 -30.08 17.49
C ASP A 40 34.59 -29.83 17.20
N GLU A 41 33.70 -30.45 17.96
CA GLU A 41 32.24 -30.25 17.85
C GLU A 41 31.88 -28.76 17.92
N VAL A 42 32.65 -27.99 18.71
CA VAL A 42 32.53 -26.53 18.83
C VAL A 42 32.83 -25.81 17.51
N GLU A 43 33.82 -26.25 16.73
CA GLU A 43 34.15 -25.67 15.42
C GLU A 43 33.04 -25.97 14.41
N MET A 44 32.56 -27.21 14.38
CA MET A 44 31.50 -27.60 13.47
C MET A 44 30.22 -26.77 13.72
N GLN A 45 29.84 -26.61 15.00
CA GLN A 45 28.72 -25.74 15.38
C GLN A 45 28.96 -24.28 14.96
N ARG A 46 30.19 -23.78 15.12
CA ARG A 46 30.58 -22.43 14.69
C ARG A 46 30.41 -22.23 13.19
N HIS A 47 30.91 -23.18 12.39
CA HIS A 47 30.82 -23.12 10.94
C HIS A 47 29.36 -23.17 10.47
N GLN A 48 28.55 -24.05 11.05
CA GLN A 48 27.11 -24.12 10.75
C GLN A 48 26.38 -22.81 11.10
N GLN A 49 26.70 -22.20 12.24
CA GLN A 49 26.16 -20.90 12.63
C GLN A 49 26.54 -19.81 11.62
N LEU A 50 27.80 -19.75 11.22
CA LEU A 50 28.30 -18.79 10.21
C LEU A 50 27.62 -18.97 8.86
N GLU A 51 27.47 -20.20 8.38
CA GLU A 51 26.75 -20.51 7.13
C GLU A 51 25.29 -20.01 7.20
N LYS A 52 24.61 -20.23 8.32
CA LYS A 52 23.24 -19.75 8.52
C LYS A 52 23.17 -18.22 8.49
N LEU A 53 24.04 -17.55 9.23
CA LEU A 53 24.11 -16.09 9.29
C LEU A 53 24.46 -15.47 7.93
N TYR A 54 25.41 -16.07 7.20
CA TYR A 54 25.80 -15.61 5.87
C TYR A 54 24.64 -15.72 4.87
N ARG A 55 23.93 -16.86 4.86
CA ARG A 55 22.74 -17.04 4.02
C ARG A 55 21.63 -16.07 4.39
N SER A 56 21.41 -15.85 5.68
CA SER A 56 20.36 -14.95 6.16
C SER A 56 20.64 -13.49 5.80
N THR A 57 21.85 -12.98 6.06
CA THR A 57 22.25 -11.60 5.70
C THR A 57 22.28 -11.37 4.18
N ARG A 58 22.59 -12.42 3.38
CA ARG A 58 22.45 -12.37 1.93
C ARG A 58 20.99 -12.27 1.52
N ALA A 59 20.11 -13.14 2.05
CA ALA A 59 18.68 -13.12 1.75
C ALA A 59 18.03 -11.79 2.16
N GLY A 60 18.40 -11.25 3.33
CA GLY A 60 17.95 -9.95 3.82
C GLY A 60 18.31 -8.81 2.87
N ARG A 61 19.57 -8.77 2.40
CA ARG A 61 20.01 -7.76 1.41
C ARG A 61 19.24 -7.86 0.10
N GLU A 62 19.05 -9.07 -0.44
CA GLU A 62 18.32 -9.24 -1.70
C GLU A 62 16.85 -8.85 -1.56
N PHE A 63 16.20 -9.21 -0.44
CA PHE A 63 14.84 -8.74 -0.17
C PHE A 63 14.76 -7.21 -0.06
N GLN A 64 15.71 -6.56 0.64
CA GLN A 64 15.78 -5.10 0.71
C GLN A 64 15.88 -4.46 -0.69
N LYS A 65 16.67 -5.04 -1.61
CA LYS A 65 16.76 -4.56 -3.00
C LYS A 65 15.45 -4.69 -3.77
N GLU A 66 14.73 -5.79 -3.60
CA GLU A 66 13.42 -5.96 -4.25
C GLU A 66 12.40 -4.93 -3.74
N VAL A 67 12.40 -4.66 -2.42
CA VAL A 67 11.55 -3.59 -1.84
C VAL A 67 11.93 -2.23 -2.41
N ILE A 68 13.22 -1.91 -2.49
CA ILE A 68 13.71 -0.65 -3.08
C ILE A 68 13.22 -0.50 -4.52
N LYS A 69 13.39 -1.54 -5.35
CA LYS A 69 12.97 -1.54 -6.76
C LYS A 69 11.45 -1.35 -6.91
N ALA A 70 10.66 -2.01 -6.06
CA ALA A 70 9.21 -1.87 -6.08
C ALA A 70 8.77 -0.45 -5.70
N ALA A 71 9.35 0.10 -4.62
CA ALA A 71 9.06 1.46 -4.18
C ALA A 71 9.48 2.52 -5.22
N GLU A 72 10.63 2.36 -5.91
CA GLU A 72 11.02 3.22 -7.04
C GLU A 72 9.99 3.18 -8.18
N ALA A 73 9.48 2.00 -8.51
CA ALA A 73 8.45 1.84 -9.52
C ALA A 73 7.15 2.53 -9.12
N PHE A 74 6.71 2.37 -7.86
CA PHE A 74 5.53 3.07 -7.34
C PHE A 74 5.70 4.58 -7.36
N THR A 75 6.84 5.11 -6.93
CA THR A 75 7.13 6.55 -7.00
C THR A 75 7.09 7.07 -8.44
N THR A 76 7.65 6.30 -9.39
CA THR A 76 7.60 6.66 -10.83
C THR A 76 6.17 6.70 -11.37
N ILE A 77 5.35 5.71 -11.01
CA ILE A 77 3.94 5.67 -11.38
C ILE A 77 3.19 6.84 -10.71
N GLY A 78 3.48 7.11 -9.45
CA GLY A 78 2.90 8.21 -8.69
C GLY A 78 3.15 9.57 -9.34
N TYR A 79 4.36 9.85 -9.84
CA TYR A 79 4.62 11.10 -10.57
C TYR A 79 3.79 11.23 -11.85
N LYS A 80 3.61 10.14 -12.61
CA LYS A 80 2.75 10.13 -13.80
C LYS A 80 1.28 10.33 -13.44
N HIS A 81 0.84 9.76 -12.31
CA HIS A 81 -0.51 9.97 -11.79
C HIS A 81 -0.75 11.45 -11.47
N ILE A 82 0.19 12.08 -10.75
CA ILE A 82 0.15 13.50 -10.40
C ILE A 82 0.09 14.38 -11.65
N GLU A 83 0.93 14.11 -12.65
CA GLU A 83 0.95 14.86 -13.91
C GLU A 83 -0.42 14.81 -14.61
N ALA A 84 -0.98 13.61 -14.79
CA ALA A 84 -2.28 13.43 -15.43
C ALA A 84 -3.43 14.03 -14.60
N GLY A 85 -3.42 13.83 -13.28
CA GLY A 85 -4.43 14.35 -12.35
C GLY A 85 -4.43 15.87 -12.25
N THR A 86 -3.24 16.49 -12.23
CA THR A 86 -3.08 17.94 -12.25
C THR A 86 -3.64 18.52 -13.54
N LYS A 87 -3.32 17.89 -14.69
CA LYS A 87 -3.85 18.33 -15.98
C LYS A 87 -5.38 18.26 -16.04
N LEU A 88 -5.96 17.17 -15.53
CA LEU A 88 -7.42 17.02 -15.45
C LEU A 88 -8.04 18.08 -14.52
N SER A 89 -7.41 18.37 -13.38
CA SER A 89 -7.84 19.43 -12.46
C SER A 89 -7.87 20.80 -13.15
N GLU A 90 -6.81 21.16 -13.88
CA GLU A 90 -6.72 22.40 -14.65
C GLU A 90 -7.81 22.51 -15.71
N ASP A 91 -8.06 21.43 -16.46
CA ASP A 91 -9.07 21.40 -17.52
C ASP A 91 -10.49 21.54 -16.94
N CYS A 92 -10.76 20.90 -15.79
CA CYS A 92 -12.00 21.06 -15.03
C CYS A 92 -12.20 22.50 -14.53
N PHE A 93 -11.15 23.11 -13.97
CA PHE A 93 -11.19 24.49 -13.50
C PHE A 93 -11.43 25.46 -14.67
N LYS A 94 -10.70 25.28 -15.77
CA LYS A 94 -10.85 26.08 -16.99
C LYS A 94 -12.28 26.01 -17.53
N TYR A 95 -12.84 24.80 -17.65
CA TYR A 95 -14.22 24.62 -18.07
C TYR A 95 -15.20 25.37 -17.15
N GLY A 96 -15.02 25.24 -15.84
CA GLY A 96 -15.88 25.90 -14.85
C GLY A 96 -15.86 27.42 -14.92
N VAL A 97 -14.70 28.02 -15.22
CA VAL A 97 -14.56 29.48 -15.39
C VAL A 97 -15.13 29.95 -16.73
N GLU A 98 -14.86 29.24 -17.83
CA GLU A 98 -15.25 29.65 -19.19
C GLU A 98 -16.76 29.45 -19.46
N ASN A 99 -17.43 28.55 -18.75
CA ASN A 99 -18.83 28.18 -19.00
C ASN A 99 -19.76 28.55 -17.83
N ALA A 100 -19.54 29.71 -17.21
CA ALA A 100 -20.29 30.16 -16.02
C ALA A 100 -21.83 30.19 -16.20
N ASP A 101 -22.31 30.22 -17.45
CA ASP A 101 -23.73 30.17 -17.80
C ASP A 101 -24.34 28.74 -17.68
N ASP A 102 -23.54 27.68 -17.88
CA ASP A 102 -23.92 26.28 -17.60
C ASP A 102 -23.68 25.95 -16.12
N LYS A 103 -24.52 26.55 -15.27
CA LYS A 103 -24.29 26.61 -13.83
C LYS A 103 -24.09 25.26 -13.13
N ILE A 104 -24.66 24.17 -13.64
CA ILE A 104 -24.57 22.86 -12.96
C ILE A 104 -23.26 22.17 -13.35
N LEU A 105 -23.01 22.02 -14.65
CA LEU A 105 -21.84 21.31 -15.13
C LEU A 105 -20.56 22.11 -14.83
N ALA A 106 -20.59 23.44 -14.98
CA ALA A 106 -19.46 24.30 -14.62
C ALA A 106 -19.13 24.19 -13.13
N LYS A 107 -20.14 24.24 -12.24
CA LYS A 107 -19.94 24.10 -10.79
C LYS A 107 -19.45 22.71 -10.41
N ALA A 108 -20.03 21.66 -10.98
CA ALA A 108 -19.60 20.27 -10.78
C ALA A 108 -18.14 20.06 -11.24
N ALA A 109 -17.77 20.61 -12.40
CA ALA A 109 -16.41 20.56 -12.91
C ALA A 109 -15.43 21.28 -11.98
N SER A 110 -15.75 22.49 -11.50
CA SER A 110 -14.90 23.20 -10.53
C SER A 110 -14.72 22.42 -9.23
N LEU A 111 -15.81 21.91 -8.64
CA LEU A 111 -15.76 21.13 -7.40
C LEU A 111 -14.89 19.87 -7.54
N TYR A 112 -15.08 19.11 -8.62
CA TYR A 112 -14.26 17.94 -8.88
C TYR A 112 -12.80 18.31 -9.17
N GLY A 113 -12.56 19.39 -9.93
CA GLY A 113 -11.22 19.89 -10.22
C GLY A 113 -10.43 20.27 -8.97
N ASP A 114 -11.06 20.97 -8.03
CA ASP A 114 -10.47 21.34 -6.74
C ASP A 114 -10.18 20.10 -5.88
N ALA A 115 -11.14 19.17 -5.78
CA ALA A 115 -10.93 17.90 -5.07
C ALA A 115 -9.78 17.09 -5.69
N ARG A 116 -9.74 17.02 -7.03
CA ARG A 116 -8.68 16.32 -7.78
C ARG A 116 -7.30 16.88 -7.45
N LYS A 117 -7.17 18.21 -7.38
CA LYS A 117 -5.93 18.89 -6.99
C LYS A 117 -5.47 18.48 -5.60
N HIS A 118 -6.38 18.42 -4.62
CA HIS A 118 -6.05 17.97 -3.28
C HIS A 118 -5.63 16.50 -3.24
N MET A 119 -6.31 15.63 -4.00
CA MET A 119 -5.90 14.23 -4.10
C MET A 119 -4.50 14.06 -4.71
N GLU A 120 -4.08 14.92 -5.64
CA GLU A 120 -2.70 14.90 -6.17
C GLU A 120 -1.66 15.34 -5.13
N GLN A 121 -2.00 16.28 -4.25
CA GLN A 121 -1.15 16.65 -3.12
C GLN A 121 -0.93 15.44 -2.19
N GLU A 122 -1.98 14.68 -1.93
CA GLU A 122 -1.89 13.46 -1.13
C GLU A 122 -0.99 12.39 -1.78
N GLN A 123 -1.03 12.28 -3.11
CA GLN A 123 -0.12 11.39 -3.86
C GLN A 123 1.33 11.87 -3.80
N GLU A 124 1.56 13.19 -3.83
CA GLU A 124 2.90 13.77 -3.69
C GLU A 124 3.48 13.48 -2.30
N ASP A 125 2.68 13.64 -1.25
CA ASP A 125 3.11 13.36 0.12
C ASP A 125 3.39 11.87 0.35
N LEU A 126 2.57 10.98 -0.22
CA LEU A 126 2.87 9.55 -0.22
C LEU A 126 4.21 9.26 -0.92
N ASN A 127 4.46 9.84 -2.10
CA ASN A 127 5.72 9.67 -2.81
C ASN A 127 6.92 10.17 -1.97
N ARG A 128 6.79 11.32 -1.30
CA ARG A 128 7.81 11.90 -0.42
C ARG A 128 8.09 10.99 0.78
N GLN A 129 7.05 10.41 1.37
CA GLN A 129 7.16 9.46 2.47
C GLN A 129 7.84 8.15 2.03
N LEU A 130 7.43 7.57 0.90
CA LEU A 130 8.07 6.39 0.32
C LEU A 130 9.57 6.63 0.07
N PHE A 131 9.93 7.80 -0.44
CA PHE A 131 11.33 8.14 -0.67
C PHE A 131 12.14 8.25 0.63
N SER A 132 11.73 9.17 1.51
CA SER A 132 12.50 9.53 2.71
C SER A 132 12.46 8.45 3.80
N GLN A 133 11.30 7.83 4.01
CA GLN A 133 11.12 6.89 5.11
C GLN A 133 11.44 5.45 4.72
N ILE A 134 11.39 5.09 3.43
CA ILE A 134 11.57 3.70 2.97
C ILE A 134 12.82 3.55 2.10
N LEU A 135 12.89 4.26 0.98
CA LEU A 135 13.95 4.06 -0.02
C LEU A 135 15.34 4.41 0.54
N GLU A 136 15.52 5.60 1.10
CA GLU A 136 16.83 6.04 1.58
C GLU A 136 17.39 5.13 2.70
N PRO A 137 16.62 4.79 3.77
CA PRO A 137 17.14 3.92 4.82
C PRO A 137 17.48 2.52 4.32
N LEU A 138 16.65 1.94 3.42
CA LEU A 138 16.93 0.61 2.88
C LEU A 138 18.14 0.61 1.94
N ARG A 139 18.31 1.65 1.11
CA ARG A 139 19.51 1.79 0.26
C ARG A 139 20.77 1.86 1.13
N SER A 140 20.76 2.74 2.15
CA SER A 140 21.88 2.88 3.09
C SER A 140 22.25 1.54 3.74
N MET A 141 21.26 0.76 4.16
CA MET A 141 21.47 -0.57 4.73
C MET A 141 22.00 -1.59 3.72
N ALA A 142 21.45 -1.62 2.51
CA ALA A 142 21.80 -2.61 1.48
C ALA A 142 23.20 -2.40 0.90
N THR A 143 23.75 -1.18 1.00
CA THR A 143 25.10 -0.78 0.57
C THR A 143 26.03 -0.48 1.74
N ALA A 144 25.67 -0.86 2.96
CA ALA A 144 26.44 -0.52 4.15
C ALA A 144 27.83 -1.20 4.18
N VAL A 145 28.86 -0.42 4.54
CA VAL A 145 30.25 -0.92 4.65
C VAL A 145 30.36 -2.05 5.67
N PHE A 146 29.69 -1.93 6.82
CA PHE A 146 29.72 -2.94 7.88
C PHE A 146 29.18 -4.32 7.44
N LEU A 147 28.28 -4.35 6.44
CA LEU A 147 27.78 -5.60 5.88
C LEU A 147 28.86 -6.29 5.04
N GLU A 148 29.61 -5.53 4.25
CA GLU A 148 30.72 -6.06 3.47
C GLU A 148 31.87 -6.49 4.38
N ASP A 149 32.22 -5.70 5.41
CA ASP A 149 33.24 -6.08 6.40
C ASP A 149 32.93 -7.41 7.10
N ALA A 150 31.67 -7.60 7.54
CA ALA A 150 31.22 -8.85 8.15
C ALA A 150 31.33 -10.05 7.19
N ARG A 151 31.04 -9.84 5.89
CA ARG A 151 31.21 -10.88 4.87
C ARG A 151 32.68 -11.19 4.59
N HIS A 152 33.54 -10.17 4.58
CA HIS A 152 34.98 -10.35 4.44
C HIS A 152 35.56 -11.19 5.59
N LEU A 153 35.12 -10.96 6.84
CA LEU A 153 35.49 -11.78 7.99
C LEU A 153 35.05 -13.25 7.79
N ALA A 154 33.82 -13.49 7.35
CA ALA A 154 33.30 -14.83 7.08
C ALA A 154 34.07 -15.55 5.96
N GLN A 155 34.43 -14.84 4.88
CA GLN A 155 35.26 -15.38 3.81
C GLN A 155 36.67 -15.74 4.30
N ARG A 156 37.27 -14.88 5.13
CA ARG A 156 38.59 -15.16 5.73
C ARG A 156 38.54 -16.38 6.65
N TYR A 157 37.46 -16.54 7.43
CA TYR A 157 37.21 -17.75 8.21
C TYR A 157 37.14 -18.99 7.32
N SER A 158 36.38 -18.93 6.22
CA SER A 158 36.26 -20.06 5.29
C SER A 158 37.60 -20.48 4.69
N ARG A 159 38.47 -19.51 4.33
CA ARG A 159 39.83 -19.82 3.85
C ARG A 159 40.68 -20.48 4.92
N MET A 160 40.68 -19.92 6.14
CA MET A 160 41.45 -20.48 7.26
C MET A 160 40.98 -21.88 7.66
N ARG A 161 39.68 -22.16 7.55
CA ARG A 161 39.12 -23.48 7.76
C ARG A 161 39.63 -24.49 6.73
N GLN A 162 39.70 -24.10 5.45
CA GLN A 162 40.27 -24.94 4.40
C GLN A 162 41.79 -25.19 4.60
N GLU A 163 42.52 -24.19 5.09
CA GLU A 163 43.92 -24.34 5.50
C GLU A 163 44.07 -25.31 6.69
N ALA A 164 43.15 -25.27 7.65
CA ALA A 164 43.11 -26.23 8.74
C ALA A 164 42.78 -27.66 8.26
N GLU A 165 41.83 -27.81 7.32
CA GLU A 165 41.51 -29.11 6.69
C GLU A 165 42.75 -29.72 6.00
N THR A 166 43.46 -28.92 5.20
CA THR A 166 44.70 -29.37 4.54
C THR A 166 45.81 -29.68 5.55
N GLN A 167 46.01 -28.84 6.57
CA GLN A 167 47.00 -29.11 7.61
C GLN A 167 46.65 -30.39 8.41
N ALA A 168 45.38 -30.73 8.56
CA ALA A 168 44.97 -31.94 9.26
C ALA A 168 45.37 -33.19 8.49
N THR A 169 45.15 -33.21 7.17
CA THR A 169 45.62 -34.30 6.32
C THR A 169 47.15 -34.46 6.39
N GLU A 170 47.87 -33.35 6.55
CA GLU A 170 49.32 -33.39 6.72
C GLU A 170 49.74 -34.00 8.06
N VAL A 171 49.07 -33.63 9.15
CA VAL A 171 49.29 -34.22 10.48
C VAL A 171 49.03 -35.73 10.43
N SER A 172 47.89 -36.18 9.88
CA SER A 172 47.59 -37.61 9.73
C SER A 172 48.67 -38.34 8.91
N ARG A 173 49.15 -37.73 7.82
CA ARG A 173 50.22 -38.28 6.98
C ARG A 173 51.55 -38.40 7.74
N ARG A 174 51.91 -37.41 8.55
CA ARG A 174 53.14 -37.43 9.36
C ARG A 174 53.03 -38.42 10.52
N GLN A 175 51.85 -38.55 11.13
CA GLN A 175 51.59 -39.57 12.16
C GLN A 175 51.78 -40.98 11.61
N ALA A 176 51.25 -41.27 10.41
CA ALA A 176 51.47 -42.55 9.74
C ALA A 176 52.97 -42.83 9.50
N ARG A 177 53.74 -41.84 9.03
CA ARG A 177 55.19 -41.98 8.82
C ARG A 177 55.98 -42.22 10.11
N VAL A 178 55.56 -41.62 11.23
CA VAL A 178 56.18 -41.88 12.54
C VAL A 178 55.86 -43.31 13.02
N ARG A 179 54.64 -43.80 12.77
CA ARG A 179 54.26 -45.20 13.07
C ARG A 179 55.08 -46.20 12.25
N GLU A 180 55.37 -45.88 10.99
CA GLU A 180 56.22 -46.71 10.11
C GLU A 180 57.71 -46.63 10.47
N ALA A 181 58.22 -45.43 10.76
CA ALA A 181 59.63 -45.17 11.04
C ALA A 181 59.79 -44.09 12.14
N PRO A 182 59.93 -44.48 13.42
CA PRO A 182 59.98 -43.57 14.57
C PRO A 182 61.37 -42.95 14.75
N ILE A 183 61.94 -42.40 13.69
CA ILE A 183 63.24 -41.71 13.73
C ILE A 183 63.06 -40.26 14.25
N PRO A 184 64.08 -39.68 14.92
CA PRO A 184 63.99 -38.34 15.49
C PRO A 184 63.56 -37.25 14.48
N GLU A 185 63.97 -37.38 13.22
CA GLU A 185 63.59 -36.45 12.15
C GLU A 185 62.07 -36.47 11.86
N ASN A 186 61.46 -37.66 11.77
CA ASN A 186 60.03 -37.81 11.51
C ASN A 186 59.19 -37.31 12.69
N VAL A 187 59.65 -37.56 13.92
CA VAL A 187 59.02 -37.08 15.16
C VAL A 187 59.06 -35.54 15.23
N ALA A 188 60.22 -34.92 14.97
CA ALA A 188 60.34 -33.46 14.93
C ALA A 188 59.42 -32.83 13.87
N LYS A 189 59.34 -33.46 12.69
CA LYS A 189 58.46 -33.07 11.58
C LYS A 189 56.98 -33.19 11.92
N LEU A 190 56.58 -34.20 12.69
CA LEU A 190 55.22 -34.36 13.19
C LEU A 190 54.89 -33.26 14.21
N HIS A 191 55.74 -33.05 15.21
CA HIS A 191 55.54 -32.00 16.21
C HIS A 191 55.43 -30.60 15.59
N ALA A 192 56.24 -30.30 14.57
CA ALA A 192 56.11 -29.03 13.84
C ALA A 192 54.75 -28.89 13.12
N ALA A 193 54.25 -29.98 12.51
CA ALA A 193 52.94 -29.98 11.86
C ALA A 193 51.79 -29.86 12.86
N GLU A 194 51.90 -30.49 14.04
CA GLU A 194 50.95 -30.39 15.15
C GLU A 194 50.93 -29.00 15.76
N ALA A 195 52.10 -28.38 15.98
CA ALA A 195 52.20 -27.00 16.47
C ALA A 195 51.51 -26.01 15.52
N LYS A 196 51.76 -26.13 14.21
CA LYS A 196 51.09 -25.31 13.19
C LYS A 196 49.58 -25.55 13.16
N MET A 197 49.13 -26.79 13.37
CA MET A 197 47.70 -27.11 13.49
C MET A 197 47.07 -26.42 14.71
N GLN A 198 47.74 -26.45 15.87
CA GLN A 198 47.24 -25.79 17.08
C GLN A 198 47.12 -24.27 16.89
N GLU A 199 48.10 -23.64 16.24
CA GLU A 199 48.05 -22.21 15.90
C GLU A 199 46.88 -21.88 14.96
N LEU A 200 46.69 -22.67 13.89
CA LEU A 200 45.56 -22.50 12.97
C LEU A 200 44.22 -22.65 13.68
N LYS A 201 44.06 -23.64 14.56
CA LYS A 201 42.84 -23.85 15.35
C LYS A 201 42.55 -22.66 16.26
N ALA A 202 43.57 -22.12 16.95
CA ALA A 202 43.42 -20.95 17.81
C ALA A 202 43.00 -19.70 17.01
N ASN A 203 43.69 -19.41 15.91
CA ASN A 203 43.37 -18.28 15.03
C ASN A 203 41.96 -18.40 14.43
N MET A 204 41.58 -19.61 14.00
CA MET A 204 40.25 -19.88 13.44
C MET A 204 39.15 -19.71 14.48
N ALA A 205 39.39 -20.10 15.73
CA ALA A 205 38.42 -19.93 16.81
C ALA A 205 38.15 -18.44 17.12
N VAL A 206 39.19 -17.60 17.12
CA VAL A 206 39.06 -16.14 17.31
C VAL A 206 38.31 -15.52 16.13
N LEU A 207 38.78 -15.77 14.91
CA LEU A 207 38.17 -15.21 13.70
C LEU A 207 36.72 -15.68 13.52
N GLY A 208 36.42 -16.94 13.86
CA GLY A 208 35.05 -17.47 13.80
C GLY A 208 34.12 -16.79 14.81
N LYS A 209 34.63 -16.42 16.00
CA LYS A 209 33.86 -15.62 16.97
C LYS A 209 33.58 -14.22 16.45
N GLU A 210 34.57 -13.55 15.92
CA GLU A 210 34.45 -12.20 15.36
C GLU A 210 33.47 -12.17 14.17
N ALA A 211 33.65 -13.08 13.20
CA ALA A 211 32.79 -13.18 12.04
C ALA A 211 31.34 -13.48 12.41
N ALA A 212 31.11 -14.37 13.39
CA ALA A 212 29.77 -14.72 13.84
C ALA A 212 29.09 -13.55 14.56
N ALA A 213 29.81 -12.85 15.44
CA ALA A 213 29.29 -11.68 16.15
C ALA A 213 28.96 -10.53 15.18
N ALA A 214 29.84 -10.27 14.21
CA ALA A 214 29.63 -9.26 13.18
C ALA A 214 28.39 -9.58 12.34
N LEU A 215 28.31 -10.79 11.75
CA LEU A 215 27.16 -11.17 10.93
C LEU A 215 25.85 -11.21 11.71
N ALA A 216 25.84 -11.64 12.97
CA ALA A 216 24.65 -11.64 13.82
C ALA A 216 24.15 -10.21 14.09
N THR A 217 25.08 -9.27 14.33
CA THR A 217 24.75 -7.85 14.50
C THR A 217 24.12 -7.28 13.23
N VAL A 218 24.73 -7.57 12.08
CA VAL A 218 24.21 -7.12 10.79
C VAL A 218 22.84 -7.72 10.47
N GLU A 219 22.66 -9.02 10.72
CA GLU A 219 21.37 -9.69 10.53
C GLU A 219 20.27 -9.03 11.38
N ALA A 220 20.53 -8.83 12.68
CA ALA A 220 19.57 -8.20 13.58
C ALA A 220 19.22 -6.77 13.14
N GLN A 221 20.22 -6.00 12.69
CA GLN A 221 20.01 -4.63 12.22
C GLN A 221 19.22 -4.60 10.90
N GLN A 222 19.52 -5.50 9.95
CA GLN A 222 18.76 -5.66 8.71
C GLN A 222 17.30 -6.01 9.01
N GLN A 223 17.06 -7.03 9.84
CA GLN A 223 15.70 -7.47 10.16
C GLN A 223 14.90 -6.36 10.84
N ARG A 224 15.46 -5.71 11.86
CA ARG A 224 14.80 -4.62 12.59
C ARG A 224 14.47 -3.46 11.66
N LEU A 225 15.45 -2.98 10.89
CA LEU A 225 15.22 -1.84 10.01
C LEU A 225 14.20 -2.20 8.93
N THR A 226 14.35 -3.32 8.24
CA THR A 226 13.43 -3.74 7.18
C THR A 226 12.01 -3.89 7.71
N PHE A 227 11.82 -4.50 8.89
CA PHE A 227 10.51 -4.58 9.51
C PHE A 227 9.91 -3.20 9.78
N GLN A 228 10.67 -2.28 10.38
CA GLN A 228 10.22 -0.91 10.63
C GLN A 228 9.83 -0.18 9.33
N ARG A 229 10.57 -0.39 8.24
CA ARG A 229 10.25 0.21 6.95
C ARG A 229 8.98 -0.38 6.36
N LEU A 230 8.77 -1.69 6.43
CA LEU A 230 7.52 -2.32 5.99
C LEU A 230 6.31 -1.80 6.77
N VAL A 231 6.44 -1.59 8.08
CA VAL A 231 5.38 -0.97 8.89
C VAL A 231 5.08 0.46 8.41
N ALA A 232 6.11 1.30 8.23
CA ALA A 232 5.94 2.67 7.76
C ALA A 232 5.30 2.74 6.35
N MET A 233 5.56 1.74 5.50
CA MET A 233 4.93 1.61 4.18
C MET A 233 3.43 1.33 4.31
N VAL A 234 3.04 0.36 5.15
CA VAL A 234 1.63 0.05 5.43
C VAL A 234 0.89 1.25 6.03
N GLU A 235 1.51 1.94 6.98
CA GLU A 235 0.93 3.13 7.62
C GLU A 235 0.76 4.28 6.61
N GLY A 236 1.77 4.52 5.76
CA GLY A 236 1.71 5.53 4.71
C GLY A 236 0.60 5.25 3.68
N GLU A 237 0.53 4.02 3.16
CA GLU A 237 -0.52 3.61 2.22
C GLU A 237 -1.92 3.73 2.83
N LYS A 238 -2.11 3.23 4.05
CA LYS A 238 -3.38 3.35 4.77
C LYS A 238 -3.80 4.81 4.89
N SER A 239 -2.90 5.66 5.38
CA SER A 239 -3.21 7.06 5.64
C SER A 239 -3.52 7.84 4.36
N TYR A 240 -2.80 7.55 3.27
CA TYR A 240 -3.11 8.08 1.95
C TYR A 240 -4.54 7.72 1.49
N HIS A 241 -4.93 6.44 1.59
CA HIS A 241 -6.26 6.01 1.17
C HIS A 241 -7.38 6.58 2.05
N GLU A 242 -7.16 6.71 3.35
CA GLU A 242 -8.10 7.37 4.26
C GLU A 242 -8.31 8.84 3.89
N ARG A 243 -7.24 9.58 3.56
CA ARG A 243 -7.34 10.98 3.14
C ARG A 243 -8.02 11.13 1.78
N LEU A 244 -7.73 10.27 0.81
CA LEU A 244 -8.46 10.25 -0.46
C LEU A 244 -9.96 10.00 -0.27
N ALA A 245 -10.32 9.04 0.58
CA ALA A 245 -11.72 8.75 0.87
C ALA A 245 -12.44 9.94 1.51
N ALA A 246 -11.77 10.67 2.41
CA ALA A 246 -12.31 11.88 3.01
C ALA A 246 -12.56 12.97 1.96
N ILE A 247 -11.58 13.28 1.11
CA ILE A 247 -11.71 14.28 0.03
C ILE A 247 -12.86 13.93 -0.91
N LEU A 248 -12.96 12.66 -1.32
CA LEU A 248 -14.01 12.18 -2.21
C LEU A 248 -15.40 12.23 -1.56
N GLY A 249 -15.49 11.91 -0.26
CA GLY A 249 -16.75 12.00 0.48
C GLY A 249 -17.25 13.44 0.60
N GLU A 250 -16.37 14.40 0.84
CA GLU A 250 -16.72 15.83 0.92
C GLU A 250 -17.25 16.35 -0.42
N VAL A 251 -16.55 16.06 -1.53
CA VAL A 251 -16.98 16.53 -2.86
C VAL A 251 -18.27 15.86 -3.32
N GLU A 252 -18.49 14.57 -2.98
CA GLU A 252 -19.74 13.88 -3.29
C GLU A 252 -20.94 14.56 -2.63
N VAL A 253 -20.84 14.90 -1.34
CA VAL A 253 -21.89 15.60 -0.59
C VAL A 253 -22.22 16.96 -1.22
N GLU A 254 -21.19 17.72 -1.60
CA GLU A 254 -21.37 19.05 -2.22
C GLU A 254 -22.03 18.92 -3.59
N MET A 255 -21.60 17.97 -4.42
CA MET A 255 -22.17 17.71 -5.75
C MET A 255 -23.62 17.24 -5.68
N VAL A 256 -23.97 16.36 -4.73
CA VAL A 256 -25.36 15.92 -4.50
C VAL A 256 -26.23 17.10 -4.06
N SER A 257 -25.71 17.97 -3.20
CA SER A 257 -26.41 19.17 -2.75
C SER A 257 -26.70 20.13 -3.91
N GLU A 258 -25.73 20.37 -4.80
CA GLU A 258 -25.93 21.18 -6.02
C GLU A 258 -26.99 20.58 -6.95
N ARG A 259 -26.99 19.26 -7.12
CA ARG A 259 -28.00 18.56 -7.91
C ARG A 259 -29.41 18.77 -7.35
N GLN A 260 -29.60 18.60 -6.05
CA GLN A 260 -30.90 18.77 -5.39
C GLN A 260 -31.42 20.21 -5.45
N ARG A 261 -30.54 21.21 -5.32
CA ARG A 261 -30.90 22.63 -5.48
C ARG A 261 -31.44 22.93 -6.88
N LYS A 262 -30.87 22.33 -7.93
CA LYS A 262 -31.37 22.52 -9.29
C LYS A 262 -32.69 21.80 -9.56
N GLU A 263 -32.81 20.55 -9.13
CA GLU A 263 -34.05 19.77 -9.29
C GLU A 263 -35.25 20.48 -8.61
N SER A 264 -34.99 21.25 -7.56
CA SER A 264 -35.99 22.05 -6.84
C SER A 264 -36.23 23.46 -7.44
N ALA A 265 -35.48 23.89 -8.46
CA ALA A 265 -35.56 25.26 -8.99
C ALA A 265 -36.65 25.40 -10.08
N PRO A 266 -37.47 26.47 -10.06
CA PRO A 266 -38.40 26.77 -11.16
C PRO A 266 -37.67 26.96 -12.49
N PRO A 267 -38.28 26.59 -13.64
CA PRO A 267 -37.65 26.75 -14.94
C PRO A 267 -37.35 28.23 -15.27
N VAL A 268 -36.10 28.51 -15.64
CA VAL A 268 -35.69 29.83 -16.15
C VAL A 268 -36.06 29.89 -17.63
N ILE A 269 -36.89 30.87 -18.01
CA ILE A 269 -37.32 31.09 -19.39
C ILE A 269 -36.14 31.62 -20.22
N PRO A 270 -35.75 30.99 -21.35
CA PRO A 270 -35.04 31.67 -22.43
C PRO A 270 -36.03 32.62 -23.11
N SER A 271 -35.71 33.91 -23.19
CA SER A 271 -36.52 34.92 -23.88
C SER A 271 -36.48 34.69 -25.40
N THR A 272 -37.24 33.72 -25.89
CA THR A 272 -37.55 33.59 -27.32
C THR A 272 -39.05 33.36 -27.48
N SER A 273 -39.68 34.34 -28.12
CA SER A 273 -41.09 34.34 -28.48
C SER A 273 -41.39 33.24 -29.50
N SER A 274 -42.17 32.23 -29.12
CA SER A 274 -42.96 31.44 -30.06
C SER A 274 -44.37 31.28 -29.48
N LEU A 275 -45.35 31.88 -30.18
CA LEU A 275 -46.78 31.66 -29.92
C LEU A 275 -47.12 30.20 -30.28
N GLU A 276 -46.95 29.28 -29.34
CA GLU A 276 -47.73 28.04 -29.35
C GLU A 276 -49.08 28.33 -28.69
N LYS A 277 -50.18 27.91 -29.32
CA LYS A 277 -51.54 28.07 -28.81
C LYS A 277 -51.69 27.27 -27.51
N THR A 278 -51.39 27.89 -26.37
CA THR A 278 -51.46 27.22 -25.07
C THR A 278 -52.91 26.99 -24.66
N LYS A 279 -53.28 25.72 -24.46
CA LYS A 279 -54.55 25.35 -23.83
C LYS A 279 -54.48 25.72 -22.35
N PHE A 280 -55.14 26.81 -21.98
CA PHE A 280 -55.37 27.16 -20.58
C PHE A 280 -56.34 26.15 -19.96
N PHE A 281 -56.11 25.79 -18.70
CA PHE A 281 -57.07 25.02 -17.92
C PHE A 281 -57.15 25.51 -16.47
N LEU A 282 -58.29 25.25 -15.84
CA LEU A 282 -58.49 25.57 -14.43
C LEU A 282 -58.00 24.41 -13.56
N ALA A 283 -57.27 24.73 -12.50
CA ALA A 283 -56.91 23.78 -11.46
C ALA A 283 -57.24 24.35 -10.08
N GLU A 284 -57.42 23.47 -9.10
CA GLU A 284 -57.61 23.82 -7.69
C GLU A 284 -56.41 23.36 -6.88
N ALA A 285 -55.88 24.22 -6.02
CA ALA A 285 -54.77 23.89 -5.14
C ALA A 285 -55.20 22.88 -4.07
N VAL A 286 -54.61 21.69 -4.11
CA VAL A 286 -54.83 20.61 -3.14
C VAL A 286 -53.79 20.65 -2.01
N HIS A 287 -52.69 21.38 -2.23
CA HIS A 287 -51.64 21.63 -1.24
C HIS A 287 -51.29 23.11 -1.20
N ALA A 288 -50.96 23.61 0.01
CA ALA A 288 -50.44 24.96 0.16
C ALA A 288 -49.01 25.04 -0.38
N PHE A 289 -48.66 26.16 -1.00
CA PHE A 289 -47.32 26.45 -1.50
C PHE A 289 -46.98 27.90 -1.17
N ASP A 290 -45.86 28.12 -0.49
CA ASP A 290 -45.35 29.46 -0.19
C ASP A 290 -44.23 29.80 -1.18
N ALA A 291 -44.44 30.82 -2.00
CA ALA A 291 -43.45 31.29 -2.95
C ALA A 291 -42.17 31.76 -2.24
N ALA A 292 -41.03 31.21 -2.63
CA ALA A 292 -39.71 31.61 -2.14
C ALA A 292 -39.11 32.76 -2.95
N SER A 293 -39.70 33.09 -4.11
CA SER A 293 -39.22 34.15 -5.00
C SER A 293 -40.37 34.88 -5.69
N GLU A 294 -40.11 36.07 -6.22
CA GLU A 294 -41.10 36.85 -6.99
C GLU A 294 -41.55 36.17 -8.29
N LYS A 295 -40.85 35.12 -8.72
CA LYS A 295 -41.20 34.31 -9.90
C LYS A 295 -42.17 33.18 -9.57
N GLU A 296 -42.37 32.90 -8.29
CA GLU A 296 -43.24 31.83 -7.79
C GLU A 296 -44.60 32.39 -7.34
N LEU A 297 -45.63 31.56 -7.40
CA LEU A 297 -47.00 31.93 -7.03
C LEU A 297 -47.40 31.17 -5.77
N SER A 298 -47.56 31.88 -4.65
CA SER A 298 -48.10 31.25 -3.43
C SER A 298 -49.54 30.82 -3.65
N LEU A 299 -49.89 29.62 -3.19
CA LEU A 299 -51.22 29.03 -3.28
C LEU A 299 -51.67 28.57 -1.88
N ALA A 300 -52.91 28.88 -1.50
CA ALA A 300 -53.57 28.26 -0.37
C ALA A 300 -54.44 27.08 -0.84
N VAL A 301 -54.64 26.07 0.00
CA VAL A 301 -55.56 24.97 -0.32
C VAL A 301 -56.95 25.53 -0.64
N GLY A 302 -57.54 25.07 -1.75
CA GLY A 302 -58.82 25.54 -2.29
C GLY A 302 -58.71 26.71 -3.26
N ASP A 303 -57.51 27.27 -3.49
CA ASP A 303 -57.33 28.33 -4.49
C ASP A 303 -57.52 27.80 -5.91
N TYR A 304 -58.25 28.55 -6.73
CA TYR A 304 -58.38 28.29 -8.15
C TYR A 304 -57.30 29.03 -8.93
N VAL A 305 -56.54 28.28 -9.72
CA VAL A 305 -55.45 28.79 -10.56
C VAL A 305 -55.74 28.52 -12.04
N VAL A 306 -55.57 29.53 -12.87
CA VAL A 306 -55.59 29.36 -14.32
C VAL A 306 -54.21 28.93 -14.76
N VAL A 307 -54.04 27.64 -15.06
CA VAL A 307 -52.77 27.08 -15.53
C VAL A 307 -52.56 27.48 -16.98
N ARG A 308 -51.46 28.19 -17.23
CA ARG A 308 -51.09 28.73 -18.54
C ARG A 308 -50.04 27.87 -19.21
N LYS A 309 -49.17 27.22 -18.45
CA LYS A 309 -48.10 26.37 -18.98
C LYS A 309 -47.76 25.26 -17.99
N VAL A 310 -47.60 24.03 -18.48
CA VAL A 310 -47.06 22.92 -17.70
C VAL A 310 -45.68 22.60 -18.24
N SER A 311 -44.66 22.73 -17.40
CA SER A 311 -43.28 22.36 -17.72
C SER A 311 -43.07 20.87 -17.51
N PRO A 312 -42.27 20.18 -18.36
CA PRO A 312 -41.83 18.81 -18.13
C PRO A 312 -41.06 18.62 -16.81
N SER A 313 -40.55 19.71 -16.22
CA SER A 313 -39.82 19.72 -14.94
C SER A 313 -40.71 19.54 -13.70
N GLY A 314 -42.01 19.28 -13.86
CA GLY A 314 -42.95 19.14 -12.75
C GLY A 314 -43.45 20.47 -12.17
N TRP A 315 -43.17 21.59 -12.84
CA TRP A 315 -43.65 22.93 -12.48
C TRP A 315 -44.73 23.41 -13.45
N SER A 316 -45.70 24.16 -12.95
CA SER A 316 -46.74 24.82 -13.73
C SER A 316 -46.67 26.33 -13.52
N GLU A 317 -46.87 27.09 -14.60
CA GLU A 317 -47.07 28.53 -14.54
C GLU A 317 -48.57 28.79 -14.61
N GLY A 318 -49.07 29.62 -13.70
CA GLY A 318 -50.46 30.00 -13.70
C GLY A 318 -50.69 31.35 -13.05
N GLU A 319 -51.97 31.70 -12.96
CA GLU A 319 -52.41 32.95 -12.37
C GLU A 319 -53.51 32.68 -11.33
N CYS A 320 -53.33 33.22 -10.13
CA CYS A 320 -54.28 33.14 -9.04
C CYS A 320 -54.34 34.51 -8.34
N ARG A 321 -55.54 35.00 -8.01
CA ARG A 321 -55.75 36.27 -7.29
C ARG A 321 -55.00 37.47 -7.90
N GLY A 322 -54.92 37.53 -9.23
CA GLY A 322 -54.25 38.61 -9.97
C GLY A 322 -52.71 38.58 -9.90
N LYS A 323 -52.11 37.50 -9.37
CA LYS A 323 -50.67 37.26 -9.38
C LYS A 323 -50.36 36.07 -10.27
N ALA A 324 -49.30 36.21 -11.08
CA ALA A 324 -48.81 35.15 -11.92
C ALA A 324 -47.45 34.67 -11.43
N GLY A 325 -47.22 33.37 -11.53
CA GLY A 325 -45.95 32.76 -11.14
C GLY A 325 -45.97 31.25 -11.27
N TRP A 326 -44.85 30.65 -10.91
CA TRP A 326 -44.64 29.21 -10.96
C TRP A 326 -44.99 28.53 -9.64
N PHE A 327 -45.56 27.34 -9.72
CA PHE A 327 -45.84 26.46 -8.57
C PHE A 327 -45.66 24.99 -9.00
N PRO A 328 -45.45 24.04 -8.06
CA PRO A 328 -45.33 22.63 -8.41
C PRO A 328 -46.63 22.09 -9.01
N SER A 329 -46.56 21.44 -10.17
CA SER A 329 -47.73 20.88 -10.87
C SER A 329 -48.50 19.86 -10.00
N ALA A 330 -47.80 19.14 -9.13
CA ALA A 330 -48.40 18.17 -8.23
C ALA A 330 -49.26 18.78 -7.11
N PHE A 331 -49.20 20.10 -6.92
CA PHE A 331 -49.91 20.79 -5.83
C PHE A 331 -51.30 21.26 -6.24
N VAL A 332 -51.67 21.07 -7.50
CA VAL A 332 -52.97 21.45 -8.05
C VAL A 332 -53.60 20.29 -8.80
N GLU A 333 -54.93 20.22 -8.80
CA GLU A 333 -55.70 19.20 -9.52
C GLU A 333 -56.57 19.86 -10.58
N GLN A 334 -56.56 19.35 -11.81
CA GLN A 334 -57.35 19.91 -12.91
C GLN A 334 -58.85 19.79 -12.63
N ARG A 335 -59.58 20.90 -12.75
CA ARG A 335 -61.03 20.95 -12.57
C ARG A 335 -61.73 21.22 -13.89
N GLN A 336 -62.80 20.47 -14.18
CA GLN A 336 -63.57 20.61 -15.43
C GLN A 336 -64.65 21.71 -15.37
N ARG A 337 -64.97 22.25 -14.18
CA ARG A 337 -65.95 23.33 -13.96
C ARG A 337 -65.57 24.19 -12.75
N ILE A 338 -65.80 25.50 -12.84
CA ILE A 338 -65.80 26.42 -11.68
C ILE A 338 -67.08 26.12 -10.88
N PRO A 339 -67.03 25.81 -9.58
CA PRO A 339 -68.25 25.77 -8.77
C PRO A 339 -68.87 27.16 -8.74
N THR A 340 -70.07 27.30 -9.30
CA THR A 340 -70.88 28.51 -9.17
C THR A 340 -71.23 28.70 -7.69
N SER A 341 -70.67 29.73 -7.07
CA SER A 341 -71.14 30.25 -5.79
C SER A 341 -72.61 30.70 -5.96
N SER A 342 -73.54 29.93 -5.40
CA SER A 342 -74.87 30.39 -5.06
C SER A 342 -75.27 29.80 -3.71
N ALA A 343 -74.88 30.50 -2.66
CA ALA A 343 -75.41 30.30 -1.31
C ALA A 343 -75.37 31.64 -0.57
N ALA A 344 -76.22 32.57 -0.99
CA ALA A 344 -76.64 33.72 -0.18
C ALA A 344 -77.95 34.30 -0.74
N ALA A 345 -79.08 33.71 -0.34
CA ALA A 345 -80.35 34.41 -0.15
C ALA A 345 -81.38 33.42 0.41
N GLU A 346 -81.54 33.38 1.73
CA GLU A 346 -82.85 33.57 2.35
C GLU A 346 -82.66 33.89 3.83
N SER A 347 -83.20 35.04 4.20
CA SER A 347 -83.20 35.69 5.50
C SER A 347 -84.51 35.44 6.24
N PHE A 348 -84.41 35.51 7.57
CA PHE A 348 -85.43 35.65 8.64
C PHE A 348 -85.76 34.40 9.45
#